data_AF-A0A5N9HYG7-F1
#
_entry.id   AF-A0A5N9HYG7-F1
#
_cell.length_a   1.000
_cell.length_b   1.000
_cell.length_c   1.000
_cell.angle_alpha   90.00
_cell.angle_beta   90.00
_cell.angle_gamma   90.00
#
_symmetry.space_group_name_H-M   'P 1'
#
loop_
_entity.id
_entity.type
_entity.pdbx_description
1 polymer ?
#
loop_
_entity_poly.entity_id
_entity_poly.type
_entity_poly.pdbx_seq_one_letter_code
_entity_poly.pdbx_strand_id
1 'polypeptide(L)' 'MRAGFGQFQQATPEYLRFAQQYGATDILLNTPDLPSYNGTWPLHDLVNLRRNVENYGMKL' A
#
# COMPACT_ATOMS: atom_id res chain seq x y z
N MET A 1 -15.44 12.78 -0.83
CA MET A 1 -15.14 11.36 -1.07
C MET A 1 -13.90 11.30 -1.96
N ARG A 2 -12.88 10.48 -1.66
CA ARG A 2 -11.65 10.34 -2.47
C ARG A 2 -11.63 8.96 -3.11
N ALA A 3 -11.28 8.89 -4.39
CA ALA A 3 -11.12 7.62 -5.10
C ALA A 3 -9.79 6.97 -4.71
N GLY A 4 -9.82 5.67 -4.44
CA GLY A 4 -8.65 4.88 -4.10
C GLY A 4 -8.72 3.49 -4.72
N PHE A 5 -7.56 2.85 -4.84
CA PHE A 5 -7.47 1.46 -5.27
C PHE A 5 -7.31 0.54 -4.07
N GLY A 6 -7.96 -0.62 -4.13
CA GLY A 6 -7.77 -1.67 -3.14
C GLY A 6 -8.06 -3.06 -3.66
N GLN A 7 -8.28 -4.02 -2.76
CA GLN A 7 -8.48 -5.45 -3.08
C GLN A 7 -7.23 -6.17 -3.62
N PHE A 8 -6.04 -5.80 -3.15
CA PHE A 8 -4.78 -6.50 -3.45
C PHE A 8 -3.87 -6.58 -2.23
N GLN A 9 -2.89 -7.49 -2.26
CA GLN A 9 -2.04 -7.83 -1.12
C GLN A 9 -0.66 -7.16 -1.12
N GLN A 10 -0.17 -6.74 -2.30
CA GLN A 10 1.19 -6.22 -2.47
C GLN A 10 1.19 -4.87 -3.20
N ALA A 11 1.88 -3.88 -2.62
CA ALA A 11 2.09 -2.57 -3.23
C ALA A 11 3.23 -2.59 -4.25
N THR A 12 3.03 -3.29 -5.37
CA THR A 12 4.06 -3.42 -6.41
C THR A 12 4.27 -2.09 -7.16
N PRO A 13 5.50 -1.81 -7.64
CA PRO A 13 5.79 -0.62 -8.43
C PRO A 13 4.85 -0.41 -9.61
N GLU A 14 4.50 -1.49 -10.32
CA GLU A 14 3.64 -1.47 -11.50
C GLU A 14 2.22 -1.04 -11.13
N TYR A 15 1.66 -1.61 -10.05
CA TYR A 15 0.31 -1.29 -9.60
C TYR A 15 0.23 0.12 -9.04
N LEU A 16 1.27 0.55 -8.31
CA LEU A 16 1.34 1.90 -7.77
C LEU A 16 1.41 2.96 -8.89
N ARG A 17 2.22 2.73 -9.93
CA ARG A 17 2.26 3.61 -11.11
C ARG A 17 0.93 3.63 -11.85
N PHE A 18 0.27 2.49 -12.00
CA PHE A 18 -1.06 2.42 -12.61
C PHE A 18 -2.08 3.27 -11.83
N ALA A 19 -2.13 3.12 -10.49
CA ALA A 19 -3.03 3.89 -9.64
C ALA A 19 -2.80 5.41 -9.78
N GLN A 20 -1.53 5.83 -9.80
CA GLN A 20 -1.13 7.21 -10.01
C GLN A 20 -1.59 7.73 -11.39
N GLN A 21 -1.36 6.97 -12.45
CA GLN A 21 -1.77 7.34 -13.83
C GLN A 21 -3.29 7.43 -13.99
N TYR A 22 -4.03 6.59 -13.26
CA TYR A 22 -5.49 6.63 -13.21
C TYR A 22 -6.02 7.88 -12.45
N GLY A 23 -5.17 8.58 -11.71
CA GLY A 23 -5.52 9.76 -10.93
C GLY A 23 -6.00 9.47 -9.51
N ALA A 24 -5.86 8.23 -9.03
CA ALA A 24 -6.09 7.88 -7.64
C ALA A 24 -4.83 8.11 -6.81
N THR A 25 -5.01 8.49 -5.54
CA THR A 25 -3.89 8.74 -4.61
C THR A 25 -4.00 7.96 -3.31
N ASP A 26 -5.12 7.28 -3.05
CA ASP A 26 -5.31 6.45 -1.87
C ASP A 26 -5.21 4.97 -2.23
N ILE A 27 -4.49 4.22 -1.41
CA ILE A 27 -4.21 2.79 -1.58
C ILE A 27 -4.70 2.05 -0.35
N LEU A 28 -5.42 0.95 -0.56
CA LEU A 28 -5.86 0.03 0.48
C LEU A 28 -5.37 -1.37 0.15
N LEU A 29 -4.72 -2.03 1.11
CA LEU A 29 -4.29 -3.41 0.96
C LEU A 29 -5.19 -4.33 1.77
N ASN A 30 -5.74 -5.34 1.12
CA ASN A 30 -6.43 -6.43 1.81
C ASN A 30 -5.42 -7.50 2.13
N THR A 31 -5.37 -7.94 3.40
CA THR A 31 -4.45 -8.98 3.87
C THR A 31 -3.03 -8.76 3.32
N PRO A 32 -2.39 -7.62 3.64
CA PRO A 32 -1.09 -7.28 3.08
C PRO A 32 -0.08 -8.38 3.41
N ASP A 33 0.76 -8.70 2.43
CA ASP A 33 1.79 -9.73 2.55
C ASP A 33 2.98 -9.19 3.37
N LEU A 34 2.74 -9.06 4.68
CA LEU A 34 3.70 -8.59 5.66
C LEU A 34 4.12 -9.74 6.58
N PRO A 35 5.40 -9.79 7.01
CA PRO A 35 5.82 -10.66 8.08
C PRO A 35 4.91 -10.48 9.30
N SER A 36 4.44 -11.60 9.84
CA SER A 36 3.60 -11.62 11.05
C SER A 36 4.22 -12.52 12.09
N TYR A 37 4.33 -12.02 13.30
CA TYR A 37 4.80 -12.76 14.46
C TYR A 37 3.67 -12.81 15.47
N ASN A 38 3.16 -14.01 15.77
CA ASN A 38 2.02 -14.21 16.66
C ASN A 38 0.77 -13.41 16.26
N GLY A 39 0.51 -13.30 14.94
CA GLY A 39 -0.65 -12.57 14.42
C GLY A 39 -0.51 -11.04 14.45
N THR A 40 0.65 -10.51 14.81
CA THR A 40 0.93 -9.07 14.83
C THR A 40 1.96 -8.71 13.77
N TRP A 41 1.71 -7.63 13.04
CA TRP A 41 2.69 -7.04 12.12
C TRP A 41 3.69 -6.17 12.89
N PRO A 42 5.00 -6.35 12.68
CA PRO A 42 6.01 -5.45 13.23
C PRO A 42 5.82 -4.02 12.72
N LEU A 43 6.03 -3.05 13.60
CA LEU A 43 5.92 -1.62 13.26
C LEU A 43 6.87 -1.23 12.11
N HIS A 44 8.08 -1.79 12.08
CA HIS A 44 9.07 -1.43 11.05
C HIS A 44 8.61 -1.86 9.64
N ASP A 45 7.97 -3.02 9.51
CA ASP A 45 7.40 -3.50 8.25
C ASP A 45 6.23 -2.63 7.79
N LEU A 46 5.36 -2.23 8.72
CA LEU A 46 4.26 -1.29 8.43
C LEU A 46 4.77 0.08 7.98
N VAL A 47 5.81 0.60 8.63
CA VAL A 47 6.41 1.89 8.26
C VAL A 47 7.09 1.80 6.90
N ASN A 48 7.79 0.70 6.60
CA ASN A 48 8.40 0.47 5.30
C ASN A 48 7.37 0.38 4.19
N LEU A 49 6.27 -0.35 4.42
CA LEU A 49 5.15 -0.42 3.48
C LEU A 49 4.56 0.96 3.19
N ARG A 50 4.27 1.75 4.24
CA ARG A 50 3.76 3.12 4.09
C ARG A 50 4.73 3.99 3.29
N ARG A 51 6.02 3.99 3.64
CA ARG A 51 7.05 4.77 2.93
C ARG A 51 7.17 4.36 1.48
N ASN A 52 7.06 3.07 1.16
CA ASN A 52 7.07 2.59 -0.22
C ASN A 52 5.91 3.21 -1.00
N VAL A 53 4.69 3.20 -0.47
CA VAL A 53 3.52 3.83 -1.12
C VAL A 53 3.69 5.36 -1.23
N GLU A 54 4.15 6.02 -0.16
CA GLU A 54 4.39 7.47 -0.13
C GLU A 54 5.45 7.93 -1.15
N ASN A 55 6.46 7.10 -1.44
CA ASN A 55 7.48 7.40 -2.46
C ASN A 55 6.90 7.52 -3.89
N TYR A 56 5.71 6.97 -4.15
CA TYR A 56 4.98 7.15 -5.40
C TYR A 56 3.99 8.34 -5.35
N GLY A 57 4.06 9.19 -4.33
CA GLY A 57 3.14 10.32 -4.14
C GLY A 57 1.73 9.91 -3.72
N MET A 58 1.58 8.70 -3.17
CA MET A 58 0.30 8.14 -2.75
C MET A 58 0.18 8.05 -1.23
N LYS A 59 -0.98 7.63 -0.75
CA LYS A 59 -1.32 7.50 0.67
C LYS A 59 -1.83 6.09 0.93
N LEU A 60 -1.26 5.44 1.94
CA LEU A 60 -1.67 4.15 2.44
C LEU A 60 -2.68 4.32 3.58
#